data_AF-A0A7Y8I2Y3-F1
#
_entry.id   AF-A0A7Y8I2Y3-F1
#
_cell.length_a   1.000
_cell.length_b   1.000
_cell.length_c   1.000
_cell.angle_alpha   90.00
_cell.angle_beta   90.00
_cell.angle_gamma   90.00
#
_symmetry.space_group_name_H-M   'P 1'
#
loop_
_entity.id
_entity.type
_entity.pdbx_description
1 polymer ?
#
loop_
_entity_poly.entity_id
_entity_poly.type
_entity_poly.pdbx_seq_one_letter_code
_entity_poly.pdbx_strand_id
1 'polypeptide(L)'
;MSLHAYQTVFARMTLDPALCRRIRAEGEAALSGYELTPLEVRRLAAIARQPGMKVNCTLSRANRLAAISGLLPRTCELLQDQLRDLLDRFWGQHDMGSLQTLPAGLEFAAFLEREIAAGRVTHPLAAETLASEAAAAKALTARP
;
A
#
# COMPACT_ATOMS: atom_id res chain seq x y z
N MET A 1 -22.56 0.53 20.61
CA MET A 1 -22.41 1.10 19.25
C MET A 1 -21.21 2.02 19.26
N SER A 2 -20.18 1.78 18.45
CA SER A 2 -19.09 2.75 18.33
C SER A 2 -19.03 3.28 16.89
N LEU A 3 -19.33 4.58 16.74
CA LEU A 3 -19.07 5.33 15.51
C LEU A 3 -17.62 5.14 15.05
N HIS A 4 -16.71 4.93 16.01
CA HIS A 4 -15.31 4.64 15.80
C HIS A 4 -15.08 3.39 14.93
N ALA A 5 -15.72 2.25 15.23
CA ALA A 5 -15.53 1.03 14.45
C ALA A 5 -15.94 1.24 12.98
N TYR A 6 -17.09 1.87 12.74
CA TYR A 6 -17.55 2.19 11.38
C TYR A 6 -16.57 3.10 10.64
N GLN A 7 -16.13 4.19 11.27
CA GLN A 7 -15.19 5.15 10.67
C GLN A 7 -13.84 4.51 10.38
N THR A 8 -13.32 3.69 11.30
CA THR A 8 -12.08 2.96 11.12
C THR A 8 -12.17 2.00 9.94
N VAL A 9 -13.25 1.22 9.83
CA VAL A 9 -13.43 0.31 8.68
C VAL A 9 -13.58 1.08 7.38
N PHE A 10 -14.36 2.16 7.36
CA PHE A 10 -14.53 3.01 6.18
C PHE A 10 -13.20 3.63 5.71
N ALA A 11 -12.40 4.16 6.63
CA ALA A 11 -11.07 4.68 6.32
C ALA A 11 -10.15 3.57 5.80
N ARG A 12 -10.19 2.37 6.39
CA ARG A 12 -9.43 1.23 5.88
C ARG A 12 -9.87 0.85 4.46
N MET A 13 -11.16 0.91 4.14
CA MET A 13 -11.65 0.58 2.80
C MET A 13 -11.08 1.51 1.71
N THR A 14 -10.85 2.79 2.00
CA THR A 14 -10.25 3.73 1.03
C THR A 14 -8.74 3.51 0.86
N LEU A 15 -8.08 2.94 1.87
CA LEU A 15 -6.64 2.73 1.91
C LEU A 15 -6.20 1.33 1.52
N ASP A 16 -7.06 0.33 1.71
CA ASP A 16 -6.83 -1.10 1.47
C ASP A 16 -7.82 -1.66 0.41
N PRO A 17 -7.39 -1.72 -0.86
CA PRO A 17 -8.19 -2.31 -1.93
C PRO A 17 -8.49 -3.79 -1.73
N ALA A 18 -7.68 -4.53 -0.95
CA ALA A 18 -7.91 -5.95 -0.68
C ALA A 18 -9.13 -6.14 0.22
N LEU A 19 -9.29 -5.30 1.26
CA LEU A 19 -10.51 -5.27 2.07
C LEU A 19 -11.74 -4.98 1.21
N CYS A 20 -11.68 -3.98 0.31
CA CYS A 20 -12.78 -3.69 -0.60
C CYS A 20 -13.12 -4.86 -1.53
N ARG A 21 -12.10 -5.57 -2.07
CA ARG A 21 -12.32 -6.78 -2.89
C ARG A 21 -12.98 -7.89 -2.08
N ARG A 22 -12.52 -8.12 -0.85
CA ARG A 22 -13.08 -9.12 0.06
C ARG A 22 -14.56 -8.84 0.38
N ILE A 23 -14.89 -7.59 0.74
CA ILE A 23 -16.28 -7.18 0.98
C ILE A 23 -17.15 -7.34 -0.27
N ARG A 24 -16.62 -7.08 -1.47
CA ARG A 24 -17.38 -7.31 -2.71
C ARG A 24 -17.66 -8.80 -2.97
N ALA A 25 -16.68 -9.66 -2.69
CA ALA A 25 -16.77 -11.10 -2.93
C ALA A 25 -17.64 -11.82 -1.89
N GLU A 26 -17.42 -11.52 -0.61
CA GLU A 26 -18.04 -12.22 0.54
C GLU A 26 -19.23 -11.46 1.14
N GLY A 27 -19.46 -10.22 0.71
CA GLY A 27 -20.53 -9.37 1.23
C GLY A 27 -20.32 -9.01 2.71
N GLU A 28 -21.40 -9.11 3.47
CA GLU A 28 -21.43 -8.78 4.90
C GLU A 28 -20.54 -9.69 5.76
N ALA A 29 -20.28 -10.93 5.32
CA ALA A 29 -19.47 -11.89 6.04
C ALA A 29 -18.01 -11.41 6.24
N ALA A 30 -17.48 -10.64 5.28
CA ALA A 30 -16.15 -10.03 5.36
C ALA A 30 -15.99 -9.03 6.53
N LEU A 31 -17.10 -8.60 7.13
CA LEU A 31 -17.14 -7.61 8.20
C LEU A 31 -17.41 -8.22 9.60
N SER A 32 -17.56 -9.54 9.69
CA SER A 32 -17.91 -10.27 10.92
C SER A 32 -16.93 -10.09 12.09
N GLY A 33 -15.67 -9.74 11.80
CA GLY A 33 -14.65 -9.49 12.82
C GLY A 33 -14.61 -8.07 13.37
N TYR A 34 -15.54 -7.19 12.98
CA TYR A 34 -15.59 -5.80 13.46
C TYR A 34 -16.79 -5.58 14.37
N GLU A 35 -16.62 -4.70 15.37
CA GLU A 35 -17.69 -4.29 16.29
C GLU A 35 -18.69 -3.33 15.62
N LEU A 36 -19.44 -3.84 14.64
CA LEU A 36 -20.40 -3.10 13.83
C LEU A 36 -21.84 -3.56 14.11
N THR A 37 -22.77 -2.62 14.04
CA THR A 37 -24.20 -2.95 14.01
C THR A 37 -24.62 -3.52 12.66
N PRO A 38 -25.75 -4.24 12.58
CA PRO A 38 -26.27 -4.75 11.30
C PRO A 38 -26.50 -3.66 10.25
N LEU A 39 -26.87 -2.45 10.68
CA LEU A 39 -27.04 -1.32 9.77
C LEU A 39 -25.70 -0.83 9.20
N GLU A 40 -24.67 -0.76 10.03
CA GLU A 40 -23.31 -0.36 9.63
C GLU A 40 -22.67 -1.36 8.68
N VAL A 41 -22.82 -2.66 8.96
CA VAL A 41 -22.39 -3.75 8.08
C VAL A 41 -22.99 -3.60 6.68
N ARG A 42 -24.32 -3.45 6.60
CA ARG A 42 -25.04 -3.22 5.33
C ARG A 42 -24.53 -1.99 4.58
N ARG A 43 -24.31 -0.88 5.29
CA ARG A 43 -23.81 0.37 4.69
C ARG A 43 -22.41 0.21 4.11
N LEU A 44 -21.47 -0.38 4.87
CA LEU A 44 -20.10 -0.61 4.39
C LEU A 44 -20.07 -1.58 3.21
N ALA A 45 -20.86 -2.65 3.24
CA ALA A 45 -21.01 -3.58 2.12
C ALA A 45 -21.53 -2.88 0.84
N ALA A 46 -22.52 -1.98 0.99
CA ALA A 46 -23.02 -1.18 -0.11
C ALA A 46 -21.96 -0.19 -0.65
N ILE A 47 -21.27 0.52 0.25
CA ILE A 47 -20.19 1.46 -0.10
C ILE A 47 -19.08 0.76 -0.88
N ALA A 48 -18.69 -0.45 -0.48
CA ALA A 48 -17.65 -1.21 -1.18
C ALA A 48 -17.97 -1.40 -2.66
N ARG A 49 -19.25 -1.54 -3.02
CA ARG A 49 -19.72 -1.74 -4.40
C ARG A 49 -19.87 -0.44 -5.20
N GLN A 50 -19.79 0.72 -4.56
CA GLN A 50 -19.91 1.99 -5.26
C GLN A 50 -18.70 2.24 -6.18
N PRO A 51 -18.91 2.78 -7.40
CA PRO A 51 -17.81 3.13 -8.31
C PRO A 51 -16.79 4.08 -7.69
N GLY A 52 -17.25 5.04 -6.88
CA GLY A 52 -16.37 5.99 -6.18
C GLY A 52 -15.35 5.31 -5.26
N MET A 53 -15.72 4.19 -4.63
CA MET A 53 -14.77 3.44 -3.79
C MET A 53 -13.64 2.80 -4.63
N LYS A 54 -13.94 2.33 -5.85
CA LYS A 54 -12.91 1.85 -6.77
C LYS A 54 -11.94 2.97 -7.15
N VAL A 55 -12.43 4.16 -7.44
CA VAL A 55 -11.60 5.33 -7.76
C VAL A 55 -10.69 5.70 -6.58
N ASN A 56 -11.23 5.75 -5.36
CA ASN A 56 -10.44 6.02 -4.15
C ASN A 56 -9.30 5.01 -3.95
N CYS A 57 -9.58 3.71 -4.13
CA CYS A 57 -8.56 2.66 -4.07
C CYS A 57 -7.45 2.86 -5.11
N THR A 58 -7.81 3.23 -6.35
CA THR A 58 -6.85 3.51 -7.42
C THR A 58 -5.98 4.72 -7.09
N LEU A 59 -6.60 5.82 -6.67
CA LEU A 59 -5.90 7.06 -6.31
C LEU A 59 -4.94 6.84 -5.14
N SER A 60 -5.38 6.10 -4.12
CA SER A 60 -4.54 5.75 -2.97
C SER A 60 -3.29 4.96 -3.38
N ARG A 61 -3.44 3.97 -4.29
CA ARG A 61 -2.29 3.23 -4.84
C ARG A 61 -1.38 4.12 -5.70
N ALA A 62 -1.94 4.99 -6.53
CA ALA A 62 -1.18 5.90 -7.38
C ALA A 62 -0.35 6.88 -6.54
N ASN A 63 -0.92 7.45 -5.48
CA ASN A 63 -0.21 8.35 -4.58
C ASN A 63 0.96 7.66 -3.88
N ARG A 64 0.78 6.41 -3.44
CA ARG A 64 1.87 5.61 -2.84
C ARG A 64 2.96 5.27 -3.84
N LEU A 65 2.58 4.87 -5.06
CA LEU A 65 3.55 4.63 -6.12
C LEU A 65 4.34 5.90 -6.43
N ALA A 66 3.67 7.05 -6.54
CA ALA A 66 4.34 8.33 -6.78
C ALA A 66 5.35 8.69 -5.68
N ALA A 67 5.02 8.42 -4.41
CA ALA A 67 5.95 8.62 -3.29
C ALA A 67 7.19 7.70 -3.39
N ILE A 68 7.01 6.46 -3.84
CA ILE A 68 8.11 5.50 -4.04
C ILE A 68 8.95 5.90 -5.26
N SER A 69 8.33 6.12 -6.42
CA SER A 69 9.03 6.43 -7.67
C SER A 69 9.69 7.81 -7.64
N GLY A 70 9.17 8.75 -6.84
CA GLY A 70 9.83 10.03 -6.61
C GLY A 70 11.16 9.90 -5.86
N LEU A 71 11.34 8.84 -5.06
CA LEU A 71 12.55 8.60 -4.28
C LEU A 71 13.51 7.62 -4.94
N LEU A 72 12.97 6.60 -5.60
CA LEU A 72 13.71 5.49 -6.22
C LEU A 72 13.36 5.33 -7.71
N PRO A 73 13.48 6.40 -8.53
CA PRO A 73 13.01 6.37 -9.91
C PRO A 73 13.72 5.33 -10.76
N ARG A 74 15.06 5.24 -10.68
CA ARG A 74 15.83 4.30 -11.51
C ARG A 74 15.66 2.87 -11.02
N THR A 75 15.59 2.65 -9.71
CA THR A 75 15.28 1.33 -9.17
C THR A 75 13.91 0.84 -9.67
N CYS A 76 12.88 1.70 -9.64
CA CYS A 76 11.56 1.34 -10.18
C CYS A 76 11.62 1.01 -11.68
N GLU A 77 12.38 1.80 -12.45
CA GLU A 77 12.59 1.57 -13.89
C GLU A 77 13.29 0.23 -14.16
N LEU A 78 14.30 -0.14 -13.36
CA LEU A 78 15.02 -1.42 -13.52
C LEU A 78 14.17 -2.64 -13.13
N LEU A 79 13.25 -2.49 -12.17
CA LEU A 79 12.40 -3.58 -11.72
C LEU A 79 11.33 -3.97 -12.74
N GLN A 80 10.90 -3.04 -13.60
CA GLN A 80 9.92 -3.25 -14.67
C GLN A 80 8.75 -4.16 -14.25
N ASP A 81 8.64 -5.35 -14.85
CA ASP A 81 7.56 -6.30 -14.63
C ASP A 81 7.51 -6.83 -13.17
N GLN A 82 8.65 -6.88 -12.47
CA GLN A 82 8.72 -7.30 -11.07
C GLN A 82 8.18 -6.24 -10.10
N LEU A 83 8.14 -4.97 -10.53
CA LEU A 83 7.75 -3.86 -9.66
C LEU A 83 6.34 -4.07 -9.09
N ARG A 84 5.39 -4.50 -9.92
CA ARG A 84 4.01 -4.70 -9.50
C ARG A 84 3.88 -5.72 -8.38
N ASP A 85 4.53 -6.87 -8.54
CA ASP A 85 4.46 -7.96 -7.56
C ASP A 85 5.24 -7.64 -6.28
N LEU A 86 6.34 -6.89 -6.39
CA LEU A 86 7.08 -6.36 -5.24
C LEU A 86 6.24 -5.36 -4.45
N LEU A 87 5.56 -4.43 -5.13
CA LEU A 87 4.68 -3.45 -4.49
C LEU A 87 3.48 -4.11 -3.81
N ASP A 88 2.84 -5.08 -4.47
CA ASP A 88 1.69 -5.78 -3.89
C ASP A 88 2.10 -6.58 -2.63
N ARG A 89 3.31 -7.18 -2.62
CA ARG A 89 3.85 -7.86 -1.42
C ARG A 89 4.22 -6.87 -0.32
N PHE A 90 4.90 -5.78 -0.67
CA PHE A 90 5.25 -4.72 0.28
C PHE A 90 4.00 -4.15 0.95
N TRP A 91 2.99 -3.76 0.16
CA TRP A 91 1.72 -3.24 0.66
C TRP A 91 0.90 -4.27 1.44
N GLY A 92 1.06 -5.57 1.16
CA GLY A 92 0.43 -6.63 1.95
C GLY A 92 1.05 -6.85 3.33
N GLN A 93 2.30 -6.42 3.53
CA GLN A 93 3.05 -6.58 4.79
C GLN A 93 2.96 -5.36 5.72
N HIS A 94 2.52 -4.20 5.21
CA HIS A 94 2.47 -2.94 5.94
C HIS A 94 1.02 -2.49 6.16
N ASP A 95 0.74 -1.84 7.29
CA ASP A 95 -0.57 -1.19 7.46
C ASP A 95 -0.69 -0.02 6.48
N MET A 96 -1.72 -0.09 5.66
CA MET A 96 -2.00 0.87 4.60
C MET A 96 -2.29 2.28 5.13
N GLY A 97 -2.63 2.42 6.42
CA GLY A 97 -2.76 3.70 7.12
C GLY A 97 -1.47 4.51 7.23
N SER A 98 -0.33 3.86 7.46
CA SER A 98 0.95 4.54 7.73
C SER A 98 1.72 4.93 6.47
N LEU A 99 1.45 4.26 5.35
CA LEU A 99 2.18 4.46 4.08
C LEU A 99 1.88 5.79 3.36
N GLN A 100 0.94 6.60 3.85
CA GLN A 100 0.71 7.96 3.33
C GLN A 100 1.53 9.04 4.06
N THR A 101 2.12 8.72 5.21
CA THR A 101 2.78 9.68 6.11
C THR A 101 4.25 9.38 6.37
N LEU A 102 4.73 8.17 6.06
CA LEU A 102 6.13 7.76 6.18
C LEU A 102 6.95 8.16 4.95
N PRO A 103 8.30 8.15 5.03
CA PRO A 103 9.14 8.10 3.85
C PRO A 103 8.98 6.72 3.20
N ALA A 104 7.82 6.46 2.60
CA ALA A 104 7.41 5.16 2.06
C ALA A 104 8.45 4.59 1.08
N GLY A 105 9.19 5.46 0.38
CA GLY A 105 10.31 5.07 -0.45
C GLY A 105 11.50 4.48 0.34
N LEU A 106 11.83 4.97 1.55
CA LEU A 106 12.90 4.39 2.37
C LEU A 106 12.51 3.04 2.98
N GLU A 107 11.24 2.89 3.38
CA GLU A 107 10.74 1.58 3.82
C GLU A 107 10.70 0.57 2.68
N PHE A 108 10.27 1.01 1.50
CA PHE A 108 10.32 0.19 0.30
C PHE A 108 11.76 -0.15 -0.09
N ALA A 109 12.72 0.77 0.06
CA ALA A 109 14.14 0.49 -0.14
C ALA A 109 14.62 -0.63 0.78
N ALA A 110 14.34 -0.54 2.09
CA ALA A 110 14.70 -1.58 3.04
C ALA A 110 14.01 -2.92 2.74
N PHE A 111 12.78 -2.90 2.23
CA PHE A 111 12.11 -4.09 1.72
C PHE A 111 12.85 -4.69 0.52
N LEU A 112 13.21 -3.87 -0.48
CA LEU A 112 13.94 -4.32 -1.66
C LEU A 112 15.32 -4.88 -1.34
N GLU A 113 16.05 -4.32 -0.37
CA GLU A 113 17.32 -4.86 0.11
C GLU A 113 17.17 -6.34 0.54
N ARG A 114 16.10 -6.67 1.27
CA ARG A 114 15.80 -8.05 1.69
C ARG A 114 15.42 -8.95 0.52
N GLU A 115 14.66 -8.41 -0.44
CA GLU A 115 14.24 -9.16 -1.63
C GLU A 115 15.41 -9.48 -2.57
N ILE A 116 16.35 -8.54 -2.72
CA ILE A 116 17.59 -8.71 -3.47
C ILE A 116 18.48 -9.75 -2.78
N ALA A 117 18.71 -9.61 -1.46
CA ALA A 117 19.51 -10.57 -0.71
C ALA A 117 18.95 -12.00 -0.77
N ALA A 118 17.63 -12.13 -0.90
CA ALA A 118 16.96 -13.42 -1.06
C ALA A 118 16.88 -13.93 -2.52
N GLY A 119 17.51 -13.24 -3.48
CA GLY A 119 17.54 -13.63 -4.89
C GLY A 119 16.20 -13.51 -5.61
N ARG A 120 15.23 -12.75 -5.06
CA ARG A 120 13.90 -12.56 -5.65
C ARG A 120 13.82 -11.39 -6.62
N VAL A 121 14.85 -10.55 -6.66
CA VAL A 121 15.04 -9.49 -7.66
C VAL A 121 16.13 -9.95 -8.62
N THR A 122 15.83 -9.98 -9.91
CA THR A 122 16.71 -10.63 -10.89
C THR A 122 17.62 -9.66 -11.65
N HIS A 123 17.34 -8.36 -11.60
CA HIS A 123 18.13 -7.38 -12.36
C HIS A 123 19.51 -7.19 -11.71
N PRO A 124 20.63 -7.36 -12.45
CA PRO A 124 21.97 -7.39 -11.88
C PRO A 124 22.40 -6.06 -11.24
N LEU A 125 21.91 -4.93 -11.78
CA LEU A 125 22.22 -3.60 -11.26
C LEU A 125 21.25 -3.12 -10.16
N ALA A 126 20.27 -3.94 -9.75
CA ALA A 126 19.26 -3.50 -8.79
C ALA A 126 19.86 -3.13 -7.43
N ALA A 127 20.83 -3.91 -6.93
CA ALA A 127 21.45 -3.67 -5.64
C ALA A 127 22.24 -2.35 -5.59
N GLU A 128 23.07 -2.11 -6.60
CA GLU A 128 23.90 -0.91 -6.71
C GLU A 128 23.04 0.34 -6.90
N THR A 129 22.05 0.26 -7.79
CA THR A 129 21.13 1.37 -8.08
C THR A 129 20.32 1.74 -6.83
N LEU A 130 19.77 0.73 -6.15
CA LEU A 130 19.01 0.93 -4.92
C LEU A 130 19.86 1.58 -3.84
N ALA A 131 21.08 1.08 -3.61
CA ALA A 131 21.98 1.63 -2.60
C ALA A 131 22.31 3.11 -2.86
N SER A 132 22.57 3.46 -4.13
CA SER A 132 22.84 4.84 -4.55
C SER A 132 21.63 5.76 -4.30
N GLU A 133 20.44 5.37 -4.75
CA GLU A 133 19.22 6.18 -4.60
C GLU A 133 18.80 6.29 -3.13
N ALA A 134 18.87 5.21 -2.36
CA ALA A 134 18.54 5.22 -0.94
C ALA A 134 19.50 6.10 -0.12
N ALA A 135 20.79 6.13 -0.47
CA ALA A 135 21.75 7.03 0.18
C ALA A 135 21.44 8.51 -0.11
N ALA A 136 21.15 8.84 -1.37
CA ALA A 136 20.77 10.20 -1.77
C ALA A 136 19.47 10.65 -1.08
N ALA A 137 18.47 9.76 -1.01
CA ALA A 137 17.22 9.97 -0.30
C ALA A 137 17.41 10.30 1.18
N LYS A 138 18.21 9.50 1.89
CA LYS A 138 18.53 9.72 3.32
C LYS A 138 19.19 11.09 3.54
N ALA A 139 20.10 11.50 2.65
CA ALA A 139 20.77 12.80 2.72
C ALA A 139 19.79 13.98 2.52
N LEU A 140 18.79 13.84 1.65
CA LEU A 140 17.75 14.86 1.45
C LEU A 140 16.84 15.00 2.68
N THR A 141 16.47 13.88 3.33
CA THR A 141 15.63 13.89 4.53
C THR A 141 16.34 14.32 5.80
N ALA A 142 17.68 14.31 5.81
CA ALA A 142 18.51 14.71 6.96
C ALA A 142 18.87 16.20 6.96
N ARG A 143 18.46 16.98 5.94
CA ARG A 143 18.63 18.43 5.93
C ARG A 143 17.61 19.09 6.86
N PRO A 144 18.04 19.96 7.80
CA PRO A 144 17.17 20.62 8.76
C PRO A 144 16.19 21.60 8.12
#